data_AF-A0AAU5LZZ6-F1
#
_entry.id   AF-A0AAU5LZZ6-F1
#
_cell.length_a   1.000
_cell.length_b   1.000
_cell.length_c   1.000
_cell.angle_alpha   90.00
_cell.angle_beta   90.00
_cell.angle_gamma   90.00
#
_symmetry.space_group_name_H-M   'P 1'
#
loop_
_entity.id
_entity.type
_entity.pdbx_description
1 polymer ?
#
loop_
_entity_poly.entity_id
_entity_poly.type
_entity_poly.pdbx_seq_one_letter_code
_entity_poly.pdbx_strand_id
1 'polypeptide(L)'
;MRRFVGVAVAVLLGLGPVSVAYADDSPAPSVTPGVTLSVTPSQTPSSPTPIPTPTPTPTSSVTPAATPAPDWSITLDQPAASWEDKPTVFTGKISKPITGSYITLWQRVPGAWVLRASTRTTTGGVYRFSYISAYTGTWAFRTMIGVKAETALAISAYRTVPIQDRKILINTPAAWYATLTGVSVIGRMVPAEPGKELALQSYLGSGKWQLLNIGVMDAKGNFRLRVPDDLPATRTVRVVTRYVSQAAMEYSGLATIVIKAALNPKVYAVSAAMVPNTYRAGCPVAPASLRLLQLNYWGFDGHVHRGELILRDAAVAKMITVWTTTFASKFPIRQMRRVDVFGGSDVKSMAADNTSAFNCRRVTGDPYSLSPHSYGWAIDINTVENPYLAANGVWYPSNGLAYRTRTPARPGMLFASSVATKALVAQGYFWGAGWAKPDYQHFEPK
;
A
#
# COMPACT_ATOMS: atom_id res chain seq x y z
N MET A 1 -18.77 34.58 -51.11
CA MET A 1 -19.19 33.41 -50.31
C MET A 1 -18.19 32.29 -50.54
N ARG A 2 -17.23 32.10 -49.63
CA ARG A 2 -16.18 31.07 -49.73
C ARG A 2 -16.69 29.77 -49.12
N ARG A 3 -16.84 28.72 -49.94
CA ARG A 3 -17.02 27.33 -49.49
C ARG A 3 -15.65 26.65 -49.56
N PHE A 4 -15.12 26.27 -48.40
CA PHE A 4 -14.02 25.32 -48.30
C PHE A 4 -14.61 23.93 -48.06
N VAL A 5 -14.21 22.99 -48.92
CA VAL A 5 -14.43 21.55 -48.80
C VAL A 5 -13.10 20.95 -48.32
N GLY A 6 -13.13 20.17 -47.24
CA GLY A 6 -12.03 19.29 -46.81
C GLY A 6 -12.69 18.05 -46.21
N VAL A 7 -12.89 16.99 -46.99
CA VAL A 7 -11.97 15.85 -47.24
C VAL A 7 -11.56 15.16 -45.95
N ALA A 8 -12.25 14.05 -45.68
CA ALA A 8 -11.91 13.04 -44.70
C ALA A 8 -10.77 12.16 -45.23
N VAL A 9 -9.79 11.87 -44.38
CA VAL A 9 -8.76 10.85 -44.63
C VAL A 9 -8.88 9.79 -43.56
N ALA A 10 -9.35 8.61 -43.97
CA ALA A 10 -9.24 7.37 -43.23
C ALA A 10 -7.84 6.79 -43.45
N VAL A 11 -7.15 6.40 -42.39
CA VAL A 11 -5.91 5.62 -42.46
C VAL A 11 -6.19 4.23 -41.92
N LEU A 12 -6.03 3.26 -42.83
CA LEU A 12 -6.22 1.83 -42.64
C LEU A 12 -5.04 1.19 -41.89
N LEU A 13 -5.39 0.13 -41.17
CA LEU A 13 -4.56 -0.83 -40.45
C LEU A 13 -3.42 -1.42 -41.30
N GLY A 14 -2.22 -1.45 -40.72
CA GLY A 14 -1.10 -2.28 -41.17
C GLY A 14 -0.72 -3.29 -40.09
N LEU A 15 -1.04 -4.56 -40.33
CA LEU A 15 -0.59 -5.73 -39.56
C LEU A 15 0.85 -6.07 -40.00
N GLY A 16 1.79 -6.03 -39.05
CA GLY A 16 3.16 -6.53 -39.23
C GLY A 16 3.38 -7.82 -38.43
N PRO A 17 4.19 -8.78 -38.93
CA PRO A 17 4.32 -10.11 -38.34
C PRO A 17 5.13 -10.10 -37.03
N VAL A 18 4.70 -10.97 -36.12
CA VAL A 18 5.34 -11.27 -34.84
C VAL A 18 6.55 -12.17 -35.09
N SER A 19 7.76 -11.63 -34.88
CA SER A 19 8.98 -12.41 -34.79
C SER A 19 9.14 -12.98 -33.39
N VAL A 20 9.09 -14.30 -33.27
CA VAL A 20 9.38 -15.05 -32.05
C VAL A 20 10.89 -15.25 -31.97
N ALA A 21 11.55 -14.55 -31.04
CA ALA A 21 12.95 -14.81 -30.69
C ALA A 21 12.98 -15.75 -29.48
N TYR A 22 13.49 -16.96 -29.69
CA TYR A 22 13.95 -17.85 -28.63
C TYR A 22 15.25 -17.28 -28.07
N ALA A 23 15.30 -17.07 -26.75
CA ALA A 23 16.53 -16.75 -26.03
C ALA A 23 16.99 -18.01 -25.29
N ASP A 24 18.26 -18.32 -25.54
CA ASP A 24 19.06 -19.41 -25.03
C ASP A 24 19.14 -19.49 -23.50
N ASP A 25 19.38 -20.72 -23.07
CA ASP A 25 19.81 -21.16 -21.75
C ASP A 25 20.94 -20.32 -21.16
N SER A 26 20.87 -20.08 -19.86
CA SER A 26 22.06 -19.75 -19.06
C SER A 26 22.04 -20.54 -17.76
N PRO A 27 23.21 -21.05 -17.32
CA PRO A 27 23.30 -22.18 -16.41
C PRO A 27 23.36 -21.77 -14.94
N ALA A 28 22.97 -22.73 -14.10
CA ALA A 28 23.03 -22.69 -12.64
C ALA A 28 24.47 -22.47 -12.10
N PRO A 29 24.64 -21.83 -10.93
CA PRO A 29 25.92 -21.81 -10.25
C PRO A 29 26.17 -23.15 -9.53
N SER A 30 27.29 -23.77 -9.89
CA SER A 30 27.84 -24.96 -9.26
C SER A 30 28.41 -24.65 -7.87
N VAL A 31 28.15 -25.56 -6.94
CA VAL A 31 28.62 -25.56 -5.55
C VAL A 31 29.99 -26.24 -5.51
N THR A 32 31.02 -25.54 -5.03
CA THR A 32 32.35 -26.13 -4.78
C THR A 32 32.48 -26.49 -3.29
N PRO A 33 33.05 -27.67 -2.93
CA PRO A 33 33.16 -28.11 -1.54
C PRO A 33 34.27 -27.39 -0.77
N GLY A 34 34.01 -27.14 0.52
CA GLY A 34 34.98 -26.61 1.47
C GLY A 34 36.02 -27.64 1.90
N VAL A 35 37.26 -27.17 2.01
CA VAL A 35 38.37 -27.89 2.67
C VAL A 35 38.59 -27.26 4.03
N THR A 36 38.47 -28.08 5.07
CA THR A 36 38.70 -27.76 6.48
C THR A 36 40.20 -27.77 6.78
N LEU A 37 40.73 -26.70 7.38
CA LEU A 37 42.04 -26.72 8.04
C LEU A 37 41.87 -26.37 9.52
N SER A 38 42.18 -27.35 10.36
CA SER A 38 42.27 -27.27 11.81
C SER A 38 43.42 -26.36 12.24
N VAL A 39 43.16 -25.45 13.18
CA VAL A 39 44.18 -24.72 13.93
C VAL A 39 44.08 -25.13 15.40
N THR A 40 45.17 -25.63 15.95
CA THR A 40 45.40 -25.91 17.38
C THR A 40 46.74 -25.25 17.76
N PRO A 41 46.90 -24.73 19.00
CA PRO A 41 47.75 -23.57 19.26
C PRO A 41 49.20 -23.97 19.55
N SER A 42 50.14 -23.09 19.21
CA SER A 42 51.55 -23.24 19.58
C SER A 42 51.95 -22.20 20.64
N GLN A 43 52.60 -22.69 21.67
CA GLN A 43 53.02 -22.00 22.89
C GLN A 43 54.31 -21.20 22.67
N THR A 44 54.45 -20.15 23.48
CA THR A 44 55.61 -19.29 23.67
C THR A 44 56.84 -20.05 24.21
N PRO A 45 58.06 -19.70 23.78
CA PRO A 45 59.24 -19.84 24.63
C PRO A 45 59.92 -18.50 24.95
N SER A 46 60.48 -18.46 26.15
CA SER A 46 61.02 -17.32 26.90
C SER A 46 62.35 -16.75 26.39
N SER A 47 62.60 -15.50 26.78
CA SER A 47 63.80 -14.68 26.54
C SER A 47 65.14 -15.29 26.97
N PRO A 48 66.23 -14.94 26.26
CA PRO A 48 67.58 -14.88 26.83
C PRO A 48 67.95 -13.45 27.29
N THR A 49 68.67 -13.38 28.40
CA THR A 49 69.25 -12.20 29.06
C THR A 49 70.29 -11.47 28.20
N PRO A 50 70.36 -10.13 28.19
CA PRO A 50 71.33 -9.38 27.40
C PRO A 50 72.70 -9.17 28.09
N ILE A 51 73.75 -9.14 27.25
CA ILE A 51 75.14 -8.77 27.55
C ILE A 51 75.26 -7.23 27.60
N PRO A 52 76.07 -6.62 28.49
CA PRO A 52 76.21 -5.17 28.54
C PRO A 52 77.20 -4.65 27.48
N THR A 53 76.79 -3.61 26.75
CA THR A 53 77.60 -2.85 25.77
C THR A 53 77.86 -1.45 26.33
N PRO A 54 79.08 -0.88 26.16
CA PRO A 54 79.53 0.29 26.90
C PRO A 54 78.84 1.61 26.48
N THR A 55 78.72 2.50 27.46
CA THR A 55 78.20 3.86 27.35
C THR A 55 79.06 4.76 26.46
N PRO A 56 78.51 5.38 25.40
CA PRO A 56 79.16 6.51 24.74
C PRO A 56 78.79 7.84 25.40
N THR A 57 79.80 8.69 25.56
CA THR A 57 79.77 10.09 25.98
C THR A 57 78.80 10.94 25.12
N PRO A 58 78.04 11.90 25.68
CA PRO A 58 77.07 12.68 24.91
C PRO A 58 77.75 13.72 24.02
N THR A 59 77.49 13.63 22.71
CA THR A 59 77.75 14.70 21.75
C THR A 59 76.51 15.58 21.64
N SER A 60 76.67 16.88 21.87
CA SER A 60 75.61 17.89 21.77
C SER A 60 74.99 17.93 20.37
N SER A 61 73.79 17.36 20.21
CA SER A 61 72.99 17.54 18.99
C SER A 61 72.22 18.86 19.10
N VAL A 62 72.52 19.81 18.23
CA VAL A 62 71.69 21.02 18.06
C VAL A 62 70.34 20.60 17.49
N THR A 63 69.29 20.68 18.32
CA THR A 63 67.90 20.54 17.90
C THR A 63 67.55 21.74 17.00
N PRO A 64 67.01 21.55 15.78
CA PRO A 64 66.43 22.67 15.04
C PRO A 64 65.28 23.23 15.86
N ALA A 65 65.28 24.55 16.10
CA ALA A 65 64.22 25.22 16.83
C ALA A 65 62.85 24.86 16.24
N ALA A 66 61.95 24.37 17.08
CA ALA A 66 60.56 24.20 16.71
C ALA A 66 60.00 25.56 16.26
N THR A 67 59.46 25.63 15.05
CA THR A 67 58.65 26.78 14.62
C THR A 67 57.57 27.02 15.68
N PRO A 68 57.39 28.25 16.20
CA PRO A 68 56.36 28.50 17.19
C PRO A 68 55.02 28.05 16.62
N ALA A 69 54.29 27.21 17.36
CA ALA A 69 52.91 26.91 17.01
C ALA A 69 52.15 28.25 16.90
N PRO A 70 51.28 28.43 15.88
CA PRO A 70 50.55 29.69 15.74
C PRO A 70 49.82 29.99 17.06
N ASP A 71 49.91 31.24 17.52
CA ASP A 71 49.35 31.72 18.79
C ASP A 71 47.84 31.50 18.95
N TRP A 72 47.16 31.10 17.88
CA TRP A 72 45.73 30.85 17.79
C TRP A 72 45.47 29.62 16.93
N SER A 73 44.49 28.81 17.34
CA SER A 73 43.97 27.69 16.55
C SER A 73 42.45 27.57 16.73
N ILE A 74 41.79 27.02 15.71
CA ILE A 74 40.35 26.79 15.68
C ILE A 74 40.08 25.38 15.11
N THR A 75 39.26 24.60 15.80
CA THR A 75 38.80 23.31 15.32
C THR A 75 37.46 23.46 14.61
N LEU A 76 37.20 22.61 13.62
CA LEU A 76 35.87 22.35 13.08
C LEU A 76 35.60 20.84 13.21
N ASP A 77 34.64 20.50 14.05
CA ASP A 77 34.21 19.11 14.24
C ASP A 77 33.58 18.62 12.94
N GLN A 78 33.71 17.31 12.63
CA GLN A 78 33.10 16.74 11.44
C GLN A 78 31.58 16.80 11.55
N PRO A 79 30.89 17.59 10.71
CA PRO A 79 29.43 17.64 10.75
C PRO A 79 28.87 16.32 10.24
N ALA A 80 27.72 15.91 10.78
CA ALA A 80 26.95 14.81 10.22
C ALA A 80 26.50 15.14 8.79
N ALA A 81 26.18 14.10 8.01
CA ALA A 81 25.47 14.26 6.74
C ALA A 81 24.18 15.09 6.94
N SER A 82 23.81 15.88 5.95
CA SER A 82 22.67 16.81 6.05
C SER A 82 21.93 16.94 4.70
N TRP A 83 20.96 17.85 4.63
CA TRP A 83 19.96 17.95 3.56
C TRP A 83 19.94 19.37 2.94
N GLU A 84 19.52 19.49 1.68
CA GLU A 84 19.41 20.76 0.94
C GLU A 84 18.26 21.69 1.41
N ASP A 85 17.67 21.38 2.56
CA ASP A 85 16.58 22.15 3.15
C ASP A 85 16.60 22.14 4.70
N LYS A 86 17.63 21.56 5.32
CA LYS A 86 17.72 21.43 6.78
C LYS A 86 18.99 22.04 7.36
N PRO A 87 18.91 22.52 8.61
CA PRO A 87 20.07 22.99 9.35
C PRO A 87 21.17 21.94 9.46
N THR A 88 22.27 22.16 8.75
CA THR A 88 23.55 21.53 9.05
C THR A 88 24.16 22.26 10.24
N VAL A 89 24.41 21.53 11.31
CA VAL A 89 25.01 22.08 12.53
C VAL A 89 26.52 21.93 12.44
N PHE A 90 27.24 23.03 12.64
CA PHE A 90 28.70 23.04 12.71
C PHE A 90 29.12 23.49 14.10
N THR A 91 30.04 22.76 14.73
CA THR A 91 30.59 23.07 16.05
C THR A 91 32.10 23.04 16.00
N GLY A 92 32.70 23.68 16.99
CA GLY A 92 34.12 23.61 17.23
C GLY A 92 34.52 24.55 18.35
N LYS A 93 35.83 24.72 18.52
CA LYS A 93 36.40 25.48 19.62
C LYS A 93 37.64 26.24 19.18
N ILE A 94 37.91 27.37 19.82
CA ILE A 94 39.17 28.11 19.68
C ILE A 94 40.11 27.78 20.85
N SER A 95 41.43 27.77 20.61
CA SER A 95 42.43 27.43 21.64
C SER A 95 42.52 28.43 22.78
N LYS A 96 42.31 29.71 22.51
CA LYS A 96 42.18 30.76 23.53
C LYS A 96 40.70 31.01 23.81
N PRO A 97 40.14 30.55 24.95
CA PRO A 97 38.71 30.42 25.17
C PRO A 97 38.00 31.75 25.49
N ILE A 98 38.24 32.78 24.67
CA ILE A 98 37.64 34.09 24.83
C ILE A 98 36.17 34.02 24.41
N THR A 99 35.28 34.45 25.29
CA THR A 99 33.85 34.60 24.99
C THR A 99 33.63 35.79 24.06
N GLY A 100 32.75 35.64 23.07
CA GLY A 100 32.39 36.73 22.16
C GLY A 100 33.28 36.87 20.93
N SER A 101 34.32 36.03 20.76
CA SER A 101 35.17 36.00 19.57
C SER A 101 34.33 35.73 18.33
N TYR A 102 34.54 36.51 17.28
CA TYR A 102 33.74 36.43 16.05
C TYR A 102 34.24 35.31 15.15
N ILE A 103 33.39 34.32 14.89
CA ILE A 103 33.71 33.15 14.06
C ILE A 103 32.86 33.19 12.79
N THR A 104 33.47 32.90 11.65
CA THR A 104 32.78 32.83 10.36
C THR A 104 32.85 31.42 9.76
N LEU A 105 31.75 30.99 9.13
CA LEU A 105 31.63 29.72 8.41
C LEU A 105 31.72 29.98 6.91
N TRP A 106 32.59 29.22 6.22
CA TRP A 106 32.86 29.38 4.80
C TRP A 106 32.64 28.06 4.07
N GLN A 107 32.00 28.13 2.90
CA GLN A 107 31.80 26.99 2.01
C GLN A 107 32.71 27.11 0.79
N ARG A 108 33.31 26.02 0.36
CA ARG A 108 34.02 25.93 -0.91
C ARG A 108 33.01 25.87 -2.05
N VAL A 109 33.14 26.78 -3.00
CA VAL A 109 32.45 26.77 -4.31
C VAL A 109 33.53 26.69 -5.41
N PRO A 110 33.19 26.44 -6.68
CA PRO A 110 34.20 26.45 -7.75
C PRO A 110 35.04 27.74 -7.72
N GLY A 111 36.36 27.59 -7.61
CA GLY A 111 37.33 28.70 -7.55
C GLY A 111 37.45 29.44 -6.20
N ALA A 112 36.40 29.53 -5.38
CA ALA A 112 36.37 30.45 -4.23
C ALA A 112 35.91 29.83 -2.90
N TRP A 113 36.16 30.53 -1.79
CA TRP A 113 35.51 30.30 -0.51
C TRP A 113 34.48 31.41 -0.29
N VAL A 114 33.23 31.04 -0.01
CA VAL A 114 32.13 31.99 0.18
C VAL A 114 31.67 31.96 1.64
N LEU A 115 31.56 33.13 2.25
CA LEU A 115 31.02 33.30 3.60
C LEU A 115 29.55 32.89 3.62
N ARG A 116 29.18 32.00 4.55
CA ARG A 116 27.80 31.49 4.68
C ARG A 116 27.10 31.91 5.96
N ALA A 117 27.86 32.05 7.04
CA ALA A 117 27.32 32.45 8.33
C ALA A 117 28.40 33.05 9.21
N SER A 118 27.98 33.75 10.25
CA SER A 118 28.83 34.19 11.35
C SER A 118 28.15 33.92 12.69
N THR A 119 28.96 33.78 13.73
CA THR A 119 28.50 33.58 15.11
C THR A 119 29.55 34.13 16.08
N ARG A 120 29.29 34.03 17.39
CA ARG A 120 30.26 34.35 18.43
C ARG A 120 30.51 33.14 19.32
N THR A 121 31.73 33.03 19.84
CA THR A 121 32.04 32.02 20.84
C THR A 121 31.28 32.27 22.14
N THR A 122 30.92 31.18 22.80
CA THR A 122 30.36 31.14 24.14
C THR A 122 31.46 30.88 25.17
N THR A 123 31.10 30.77 26.45
CA THR A 123 32.02 30.42 27.53
C THR A 123 32.86 29.20 27.17
N GLY A 124 34.18 29.29 27.38
CA GLY A 124 35.11 28.23 27.00
C GLY A 124 35.55 28.28 25.52
N GLY A 125 35.17 29.29 24.73
CA GLY A 125 35.61 29.43 23.34
C GLY A 125 34.90 28.50 22.36
N VAL A 126 33.76 27.92 22.72
CA VAL A 126 32.99 27.01 21.87
C VAL A 126 32.03 27.81 21.00
N TYR A 127 31.83 27.40 19.76
CA TYR A 127 30.88 28.05 18.85
C TYR A 127 29.94 27.04 18.18
N ARG A 128 28.82 27.55 17.65
CA ARG A 128 27.82 26.77 16.90
C ARG A 128 27.28 27.57 15.72
N PHE A 129 27.21 26.94 14.56
CA PHE A 129 26.50 27.44 13.37
C PHE A 129 25.30 26.56 13.04
N SER A 130 24.35 27.15 12.32
CA SER A 130 23.24 26.47 11.65
C SER A 130 23.17 26.99 10.23
N TYR A 131 23.40 26.14 9.23
CA TYR A 131 23.38 26.52 7.82
C TYR A 131 22.52 25.56 6.99
N ILE A 132 21.63 26.11 6.18
CA ILE A 132 20.79 25.36 5.25
C ILE A 132 21.42 25.49 3.86
N SER A 133 21.93 24.38 3.31
CA SER A 133 22.46 24.38 1.94
C SER A 133 21.30 24.42 0.95
N ALA A 134 21.38 25.17 -0.13
CA ALA A 134 20.35 25.14 -1.20
C ALA A 134 20.62 24.08 -2.27
N TYR A 135 21.75 23.37 -2.18
CA TYR A 135 22.22 22.45 -3.21
C TYR A 135 22.73 21.15 -2.59
N THR A 136 22.47 20.07 -3.31
CA THR A 136 22.96 18.71 -3.00
C THR A 136 24.42 18.55 -3.43
N GLY A 137 25.08 17.51 -2.93
CA GLY A 137 26.48 17.20 -3.22
C GLY A 137 27.36 17.20 -1.97
N THR A 138 28.65 16.91 -2.16
CA THR A 138 29.62 16.94 -1.07
C THR A 138 30.32 18.29 -1.05
N TRP A 139 30.09 19.06 0.00
CA TRP A 139 30.58 20.43 0.12
C TRP A 139 31.63 20.54 1.21
N ALA A 140 32.73 21.23 0.95
CA ALA A 140 33.76 21.49 1.95
C ALA A 140 33.43 22.78 2.72
N PHE A 141 33.50 22.72 4.04
CA PHE A 141 33.31 23.85 4.93
C PHE A 141 34.53 24.06 5.82
N ARG A 142 34.82 25.30 6.17
CA ARG A 142 35.84 25.66 7.16
C ARG A 142 35.36 26.83 8.01
N THR A 143 35.99 27.02 9.15
CA THR A 143 35.71 28.13 10.05
C THR A 143 36.95 28.99 10.25
N MET A 144 36.74 30.27 10.55
CA MET A 144 37.82 31.23 10.76
C MET A 144 37.51 32.14 11.94
N ILE A 145 38.54 32.54 12.67
CA ILE A 145 38.45 33.61 13.68
C ILE A 145 38.65 34.94 12.95
N GLY A 146 37.56 35.69 12.73
CA GLY A 146 37.57 36.94 11.94
C GLY A 146 36.71 36.89 10.67
N VAL A 147 36.84 37.92 9.83
CA VAL A 147 35.95 38.19 8.67
C VAL A 147 36.60 37.99 7.31
N LYS A 148 37.94 37.98 7.22
CA LYS A 148 38.72 37.85 5.99
C LYS A 148 39.84 36.84 6.21
N ALA A 149 40.21 36.09 5.18
CA ALA A 149 41.20 35.03 5.30
C ALA A 149 42.62 35.59 5.55
N GLU A 150 42.93 36.74 4.98
CA GLU A 150 44.23 37.41 5.06
C GLU A 150 44.50 37.98 6.45
N THR A 151 43.44 38.25 7.22
CA THR A 151 43.51 38.82 8.56
C THR A 151 42.93 37.90 9.63
N ALA A 152 42.63 36.64 9.29
CA ALA A 152 42.09 35.67 10.23
C ALA A 152 43.16 35.28 11.25
N LEU A 153 42.81 35.28 12.54
CA LEU A 153 43.73 34.84 13.60
C LEU A 153 44.03 33.34 13.51
N ALA A 154 43.05 32.55 13.03
CA ALA A 154 43.22 31.14 12.71
C ALA A 154 42.16 30.68 11.70
N ILE A 155 42.48 29.65 10.93
CA ILE A 155 41.60 28.99 9.94
C ILE A 155 41.59 27.50 10.24
N SER A 156 40.41 26.87 10.33
CA SER A 156 40.30 25.44 10.57
C SER A 156 40.70 24.63 9.32
N ALA A 157 41.11 23.38 9.51
CA ALA A 157 41.02 22.39 8.44
C ALA A 157 39.57 22.33 7.92
N TYR A 158 39.40 22.05 6.63
CA TYR A 158 38.06 21.90 6.07
C TYR A 158 37.48 20.53 6.40
N ARG A 159 36.15 20.48 6.52
CA ARG A 159 35.36 19.24 6.65
C ARG A 159 34.42 19.14 5.46
N THR A 160 34.36 17.97 4.85
CA THR A 160 33.40 17.67 3.78
C THR A 160 32.10 17.19 4.39
N VAL A 161 31.00 17.78 3.97
CA VAL A 161 29.65 17.40 4.39
C VAL A 161 28.86 16.93 3.16
N PRO A 162 28.40 15.68 3.14
CA PRO A 162 27.46 15.24 2.12
C PRO A 162 26.09 15.86 2.42
N ILE A 163 25.60 16.64 1.46
CA ILE A 163 24.24 17.20 1.43
C ILE A 163 23.42 16.36 0.44
N GLN A 164 22.48 15.56 0.92
CA GLN A 164 21.75 14.60 0.10
C GLN A 164 20.34 15.09 -0.25
N ASP A 165 19.94 14.80 -1.49
CA ASP A 165 18.62 15.11 -2.06
C ASP A 165 17.53 14.29 -1.37
N ARG A 166 16.63 14.96 -0.65
CA ARG A 166 15.54 14.29 0.06
C ARG A 166 14.39 14.02 -0.90
N LYS A 167 14.10 12.76 -1.20
CA LYS A 167 13.07 12.38 -2.18
C LYS A 167 12.15 11.28 -1.70
N ILE A 168 10.88 11.42 -2.05
CA ILE A 168 9.91 10.31 -2.01
C ILE A 168 9.86 9.67 -3.40
N LEU A 169 10.30 8.42 -3.49
CA LEU A 169 10.23 7.61 -4.70
C LEU A 169 9.04 6.65 -4.57
N ILE A 170 8.16 6.64 -5.57
CA ILE A 170 7.04 5.70 -5.63
C ILE A 170 7.21 4.74 -6.80
N ASN A 171 6.73 3.52 -6.64
CA ASN A 171 6.79 2.48 -7.66
C ASN A 171 5.85 2.84 -8.81
N THR A 172 6.21 2.41 -10.03
CA THR A 172 5.29 2.47 -11.17
C THR A 172 4.11 1.52 -10.92
N PRO A 173 2.86 2.02 -10.91
CA PRO A 173 1.70 1.15 -10.75
C PRO A 173 1.50 0.23 -11.96
N ALA A 174 0.78 -0.88 -11.76
CA ALA A 174 0.25 -1.67 -12.86
C ALA A 174 -0.72 -0.85 -13.73
N ALA A 175 -0.91 -1.30 -14.98
CA ALA A 175 -1.79 -0.61 -15.93
C ALA A 175 -3.24 -0.47 -15.44
N TRP A 176 -3.74 -1.44 -14.67
CA TRP A 176 -5.02 -1.36 -13.97
C TRP A 176 -5.10 -2.39 -12.83
N TYR A 177 -6.08 -2.20 -11.95
CA TYR A 177 -6.42 -3.07 -10.83
C TYR A 177 -7.91 -3.39 -10.81
N ALA A 178 -8.29 -4.59 -10.38
CA ALA A 178 -9.69 -4.90 -10.08
C ALA A 178 -10.11 -4.31 -8.73
N THR A 179 -11.40 -3.98 -8.59
CA THR A 179 -11.97 -3.57 -7.30
C THR A 179 -11.74 -4.63 -6.22
N LEU A 180 -11.50 -4.16 -4.99
CA LEU A 180 -11.26 -4.97 -3.79
C LEU A 180 -10.11 -5.98 -3.95
N THR A 181 -8.98 -5.54 -4.51
CA THR A 181 -7.74 -6.33 -4.62
C THR A 181 -6.63 -5.86 -3.68
N GLY A 182 -6.86 -4.78 -2.92
CA GLY A 182 -5.89 -4.26 -1.98
C GLY A 182 -4.83 -3.37 -2.63
N VAL A 183 -5.26 -2.56 -3.60
CA VAL A 183 -4.41 -1.62 -4.33
C VAL A 183 -3.64 -0.74 -3.36
N SER A 184 -2.35 -0.56 -3.58
CA SER A 184 -1.50 0.27 -2.72
C SER A 184 -0.43 0.98 -3.53
N VAL A 185 -0.14 2.22 -3.14
CA VAL A 185 1.08 2.92 -3.57
C VAL A 185 2.19 2.49 -2.61
N ILE A 186 3.25 1.93 -3.19
CA ILE A 186 4.44 1.51 -2.47
C ILE A 186 5.57 2.43 -2.91
N GLY A 187 6.53 2.65 -2.03
CA GLY A 187 7.68 3.46 -2.34
C GLY A 187 8.69 3.46 -1.20
N ARG A 188 9.67 4.35 -1.34
CA ARG A 188 10.67 4.62 -0.32
C ARG A 188 11.04 6.09 -0.29
N MET A 189 11.42 6.57 0.88
CA MET A 189 12.08 7.86 1.03
C MET A 189 13.59 7.65 1.03
N VAL A 190 14.30 8.50 0.30
CA VAL A 190 15.76 8.53 0.27
C VAL A 190 16.22 9.90 0.71
N PRO A 191 17.02 9.98 1.79
CA PRO A 191 17.31 8.90 2.75
C PRO A 191 16.11 8.53 3.61
N ALA A 192 16.23 7.44 4.38
CA ALA A 192 15.15 6.97 5.23
C ALA A 192 14.92 7.91 6.44
N GLU A 193 13.66 8.25 6.71
CA GLU A 193 13.23 8.91 7.96
C GLU A 193 12.25 7.99 8.72
N PRO A 194 12.74 7.02 9.51
CA PRO A 194 11.89 6.07 10.21
C PRO A 194 10.76 6.74 11.02
N GLY A 195 9.54 6.21 10.91
CA GLY A 195 8.39 6.71 11.66
C GLY A 195 7.77 8.01 11.12
N LYS A 196 8.34 8.62 10.07
CA LYS A 196 7.72 9.78 9.41
C LYS A 196 6.34 9.42 8.87
N GLU A 197 5.35 10.27 9.12
CA GLU A 197 4.03 10.11 8.52
C GLU A 197 3.99 10.69 7.09
N LEU A 198 3.35 9.92 6.21
CA LEU A 198 3.12 10.24 4.81
C LEU A 198 1.62 10.27 4.53
N ALA A 199 1.19 11.17 3.65
CA ALA A 199 -0.16 11.22 3.12
C ALA A 199 -0.17 10.81 1.65
N LEU A 200 -1.02 9.84 1.31
CA LEU A 200 -1.42 9.58 -0.07
C LEU A 200 -2.53 10.55 -0.44
N GLN A 201 -2.37 11.27 -1.54
CA GLN A 201 -3.36 12.23 -2.04
C GLN A 201 -3.79 11.89 -3.46
N SER A 202 -5.07 12.17 -3.77
CA SER A 202 -5.63 12.13 -5.12
C SER A 202 -5.83 13.54 -5.64
N TYR A 203 -5.51 13.77 -6.91
CA TYR A 203 -5.78 15.04 -7.57
C TYR A 203 -7.28 15.18 -7.87
N LEU A 204 -7.84 16.36 -7.56
CA LEU A 204 -9.24 16.72 -7.84
C LEU A 204 -9.40 17.70 -9.01
N GLY A 205 -8.29 18.18 -9.60
CA GLY A 205 -8.31 19.26 -10.57
C GLY A 205 -8.04 20.63 -9.95
N SER A 206 -7.65 21.60 -10.79
CA SER A 206 -7.38 23.00 -10.40
C SER A 206 -6.48 23.17 -9.17
N GLY A 207 -5.42 22.35 -9.06
CA GLY A 207 -4.49 22.39 -7.94
C GLY A 207 -5.01 21.80 -6.62
N LYS A 208 -6.26 21.30 -6.58
CA LYS A 208 -6.86 20.72 -5.37
C LYS A 208 -6.50 19.24 -5.23
N TRP A 209 -6.23 18.84 -3.99
CA TRP A 209 -5.85 17.47 -3.63
C TRP A 209 -6.72 16.97 -2.48
N GLN A 210 -7.16 15.72 -2.56
CA GLN A 210 -7.90 15.02 -1.52
C GLN A 210 -6.99 14.03 -0.81
N LEU A 211 -7.05 13.97 0.52
CA LEU A 211 -6.41 12.90 1.28
C LEU A 211 -7.12 11.57 1.02
N LEU A 212 -6.35 10.54 0.66
CA LEU A 212 -6.85 9.17 0.53
C LEU A 212 -6.46 8.28 1.71
N ASN A 213 -5.23 8.39 2.18
CA ASN A 213 -4.68 7.50 3.21
C ASN A 213 -3.49 8.15 3.92
N ILE A 214 -3.21 7.71 5.14
CA ILE A 214 -2.03 8.10 5.93
C ILE A 214 -1.33 6.82 6.37
N GLY A 215 -0.01 6.81 6.29
CA GLY A 215 0.80 5.73 6.83
C GLY A 215 2.17 6.22 7.25
N VAL A 216 2.91 5.35 7.93
CA VAL A 216 4.26 5.62 8.43
C VAL A 216 5.30 4.86 7.64
N MET A 217 6.49 5.45 7.56
CA MET A 217 7.65 4.79 6.94
C MET A 217 8.30 3.81 7.92
N ASP A 218 8.79 2.69 7.40
CA ASP A 218 9.58 1.73 8.17
C ASP A 218 11.01 2.23 8.46
N ALA A 219 11.78 1.45 9.22
CA ALA A 219 13.16 1.77 9.58
C ALA A 219 14.11 1.91 8.37
N LYS A 220 13.75 1.36 7.22
CA LYS A 220 14.51 1.43 5.96
C LYS A 220 13.96 2.52 5.02
N GLY A 221 12.97 3.28 5.46
CA GLY A 221 12.32 4.35 4.70
C GLY A 221 11.29 3.86 3.70
N ASN A 222 10.91 2.58 3.70
CA ASN A 222 9.86 2.07 2.81
C ASN A 222 8.48 2.38 3.39
N PHE A 223 7.50 2.49 2.50
CA PHE A 223 6.11 2.67 2.90
C PHE A 223 5.16 1.93 1.95
N ARG A 224 3.96 1.66 2.46
CA ARG A 224 2.83 1.14 1.69
C ARG A 224 1.57 1.87 2.12
N LEU A 225 0.92 2.57 1.19
CA LEU A 225 -0.30 3.35 1.43
C LEU A 225 -1.44 2.76 0.61
N ARG A 226 -2.50 2.30 1.28
CA ARG A 226 -3.65 1.67 0.61
C ARG A 226 -4.48 2.71 -0.14
N VAL A 227 -4.89 2.36 -1.35
CA VAL A 227 -5.82 3.17 -2.16
C VAL A 227 -7.23 2.62 -1.94
N PRO A 228 -8.24 3.46 -1.64
CA PRO A 228 -9.63 3.03 -1.67
C PRO A 228 -9.99 2.44 -3.05
N ASP A 229 -10.40 1.17 -3.07
CA ASP A 229 -10.56 0.34 -4.28
C ASP A 229 -11.92 -0.37 -4.37
N ASP A 230 -12.92 0.11 -3.64
CA ASP A 230 -14.31 -0.31 -3.67
C ASP A 230 -15.12 0.35 -4.80
N LEU A 231 -14.58 1.38 -5.45
CA LEU A 231 -15.18 2.02 -6.61
C LEU A 231 -14.23 2.02 -7.82
N PRO A 232 -14.74 1.74 -9.03
CA PRO A 232 -14.00 1.98 -10.26
C PRO A 232 -13.66 3.47 -10.41
N ALA A 233 -12.39 3.77 -10.58
CA ALA A 233 -11.90 5.14 -10.67
C ALA A 233 -10.53 5.19 -11.36
N THR A 234 -10.27 6.29 -12.05
CA THR A 234 -8.91 6.66 -12.46
C THR A 234 -8.46 7.83 -11.59
N ARG A 235 -7.35 7.66 -10.88
CA ARG A 235 -6.84 8.65 -9.92
C ARG A 235 -5.41 9.00 -10.27
N THR A 236 -5.12 10.28 -10.45
CA THR A 236 -3.75 10.78 -10.38
C THR A 236 -3.40 11.00 -8.91
N VAL A 237 -2.35 10.33 -8.43
CA VAL A 237 -1.97 10.31 -7.01
C VAL A 237 -0.55 10.81 -6.80
N ARG A 238 -0.29 11.26 -5.58
CA ARG A 238 1.06 11.56 -5.06
C ARG A 238 1.14 11.21 -3.59
N VAL A 239 2.36 11.06 -3.09
CA VAL A 239 2.67 10.87 -1.67
C VAL A 239 3.40 12.11 -1.16
N VAL A 240 3.05 12.58 0.03
CA VAL A 240 3.66 13.77 0.65
C VAL A 240 4.02 13.54 2.11
N THR A 241 5.09 14.16 2.59
CA THR A 241 5.40 14.18 4.04
C THR A 241 4.38 15.00 4.82
N ARG A 242 4.06 14.57 6.04
CA ARG A 242 3.16 15.29 6.97
C ARG A 242 3.91 15.99 8.11
N TYR A 243 3.20 16.88 8.80
CA TYR A 243 3.65 17.63 10.00
C TYR A 243 4.94 18.42 9.76
N VAL A 244 5.04 19.01 8.58
CA VAL A 244 6.10 19.94 8.20
C VAL A 244 5.44 21.17 7.58
N SER A 245 6.14 22.31 7.61
CA SER A 245 5.68 23.50 6.90
C SER A 245 5.58 23.20 5.41
N GLN A 246 4.74 23.93 4.68
CA GLN A 246 4.55 23.70 3.24
C GLN A 246 5.87 23.81 2.45
N ALA A 247 6.77 24.70 2.86
CA ALA A 247 8.09 24.88 2.26
C ALA A 247 9.04 23.69 2.49
N ALA A 248 8.79 22.87 3.51
CA ALA A 248 9.56 21.68 3.85
C ALA A 248 8.82 20.38 3.52
N MET A 249 7.70 20.44 2.80
CA MET A 249 6.99 19.25 2.35
C MET A 249 7.71 18.61 1.17
N GLU A 250 7.98 17.32 1.29
CA GLU A 250 8.35 16.51 0.14
C GLU A 250 7.14 16.00 -0.60
N TYR A 251 7.30 15.90 -1.92
CA TYR A 251 6.31 15.36 -2.84
C TYR A 251 6.96 14.26 -3.68
N SER A 252 6.29 13.12 -3.80
CA SER A 252 6.65 12.15 -4.81
C SER A 252 6.36 12.68 -6.21
N GLY A 253 6.92 12.01 -7.22
CA GLY A 253 6.38 12.08 -8.58
C GLY A 253 4.90 11.68 -8.62
N LEU A 254 4.21 12.04 -9.70
CA LEU A 254 2.81 11.67 -9.91
C LEU A 254 2.71 10.24 -10.43
N ALA A 255 1.68 9.53 -10.02
CA ALA A 255 1.32 8.22 -10.56
C ALA A 255 -0.16 8.15 -10.91
N THR A 256 -0.52 7.35 -11.91
CA THR A 256 -1.93 7.12 -12.27
C THR A 256 -2.34 5.72 -11.82
N ILE A 257 -3.40 5.64 -11.03
CA ILE A 257 -4.02 4.41 -10.57
C ILE A 257 -5.35 4.24 -11.29
N VAL A 258 -5.51 3.13 -12.03
CA VAL A 258 -6.75 2.78 -12.71
C VAL A 258 -7.39 1.58 -12.01
N ILE A 259 -8.56 1.77 -11.42
CA ILE A 259 -9.36 0.71 -10.77
C ILE A 259 -10.59 0.44 -11.64
N LYS A 260 -10.83 -0.83 -11.96
CA LYS A 260 -11.95 -1.29 -12.78
C LYS A 260 -12.86 -2.22 -11.98
N ALA A 261 -14.17 -2.11 -12.22
CA ALA A 261 -15.13 -3.07 -11.69
C ALA A 261 -14.81 -4.47 -12.22
N ALA A 262 -14.72 -5.45 -11.34
CA ALA A 262 -14.57 -6.85 -11.73
C ALA A 262 -15.31 -7.75 -10.74
N LEU A 263 -15.97 -8.80 -11.27
CA LEU A 263 -16.64 -9.82 -10.44
C LEU A 263 -15.64 -10.54 -9.52
N ASN A 264 -14.42 -10.81 -10.02
CA ASN A 264 -13.33 -11.44 -9.27
C ASN A 264 -13.77 -12.69 -8.45
N PRO A 265 -14.40 -13.70 -9.10
CA PRO A 265 -14.88 -14.89 -8.41
C PRO A 265 -13.70 -15.76 -7.96
N LYS A 266 -13.78 -16.26 -6.73
CA LYS A 266 -12.84 -17.22 -6.14
C LYS A 266 -13.63 -18.35 -5.52
N VAL A 267 -13.17 -19.58 -5.72
CA VAL A 267 -13.86 -20.79 -5.29
C VAL A 267 -12.96 -21.56 -4.33
N TYR A 268 -13.49 -21.91 -3.16
CA TYR A 268 -12.77 -22.65 -2.14
C TYR A 268 -13.54 -23.91 -1.74
N ALA A 269 -12.81 -24.94 -1.32
CA ALA A 269 -13.39 -26.12 -0.69
C ALA A 269 -14.03 -25.74 0.66
N VAL A 270 -15.12 -26.43 1.01
CA VAL A 270 -15.85 -26.20 2.27
C VAL A 270 -15.55 -27.33 3.24
N SER A 271 -15.18 -26.97 4.47
CA SER A 271 -15.08 -27.91 5.59
C SER A 271 -16.28 -27.76 6.53
N ALA A 272 -16.50 -28.76 7.39
CA ALA A 272 -17.57 -28.70 8.39
C ALA A 272 -17.44 -27.46 9.31
N ALA A 273 -16.21 -27.03 9.62
CA ALA A 273 -15.95 -25.83 10.41
C ALA A 273 -16.43 -24.52 9.77
N MET A 274 -16.67 -24.51 8.46
CA MET A 274 -17.23 -23.35 7.75
C MET A 274 -18.76 -23.31 7.75
N VAL A 275 -19.42 -24.41 8.10
CA VAL A 275 -20.88 -24.56 8.11
C VAL A 275 -21.43 -25.18 9.41
N PRO A 276 -20.90 -24.84 10.61
CA PRO A 276 -21.28 -25.51 11.86
C PRO A 276 -22.76 -25.35 12.24
N ASN A 277 -23.42 -24.29 11.75
CA ASN A 277 -24.82 -24.00 12.06
C ASN A 277 -25.77 -24.33 10.91
N THR A 278 -25.25 -24.46 9.70
CA THR A 278 -26.01 -24.68 8.46
C THR A 278 -25.91 -26.10 7.92
N TYR A 279 -25.07 -26.95 8.53
CA TYR A 279 -24.95 -28.37 8.25
C TYR A 279 -25.04 -29.20 9.53
N ARG A 280 -25.60 -30.40 9.42
CA ARG A 280 -25.66 -31.42 10.48
C ARG A 280 -25.77 -32.82 9.87
N ALA A 281 -25.57 -33.86 10.67
CA ALA A 281 -25.83 -35.24 10.23
C ALA A 281 -27.29 -35.38 9.74
N GLY A 282 -27.48 -36.07 8.62
CA GLY A 282 -28.78 -36.19 7.94
C GLY A 282 -29.05 -35.13 6.86
N CYS A 283 -28.17 -34.13 6.69
CA CYS A 283 -28.24 -33.24 5.54
C CYS A 283 -27.91 -33.98 4.24
N PRO A 284 -28.59 -33.66 3.12
CA PRO A 284 -28.45 -34.40 1.86
C PRO A 284 -27.14 -34.13 1.12
N VAL A 285 -26.33 -33.17 1.59
CA VAL A 285 -25.06 -32.77 0.99
C VAL A 285 -24.02 -32.60 2.07
N ALA A 286 -22.94 -33.38 1.99
CA ALA A 286 -21.80 -33.23 2.87
C ALA A 286 -21.01 -31.94 2.53
N PRO A 287 -20.33 -31.31 3.51
CA PRO A 287 -19.49 -30.13 3.28
C PRO A 287 -18.48 -30.31 2.14
N ALA A 288 -17.93 -31.52 1.96
CA ALA A 288 -16.98 -31.82 0.89
C ALA A 288 -17.56 -31.63 -0.54
N SER A 289 -18.88 -31.74 -0.71
CA SER A 289 -19.60 -31.49 -1.97
C SER A 289 -20.11 -30.05 -2.10
N LEU A 290 -19.78 -29.19 -1.14
CA LEU A 290 -20.07 -27.76 -1.18
C LEU A 290 -18.81 -26.96 -1.54
N ARG A 291 -19.02 -25.76 -2.06
CA ARG A 291 -17.97 -24.78 -2.39
C ARG A 291 -18.37 -23.42 -1.85
N LEU A 292 -17.38 -22.70 -1.31
CA LEU A 292 -17.48 -21.29 -1.00
C LEU A 292 -17.13 -20.51 -2.26
N LEU A 293 -18.14 -19.87 -2.86
CA LEU A 293 -17.97 -18.89 -3.91
C LEU A 293 -17.89 -17.50 -3.28
N GLN A 294 -16.72 -16.89 -3.37
CA GLN A 294 -16.47 -15.51 -2.99
C GLN A 294 -16.42 -14.64 -4.25
N LEU A 295 -17.23 -13.58 -4.32
CA LEU A 295 -17.31 -12.71 -5.50
C LEU A 295 -17.66 -11.28 -5.12
N ASN A 296 -17.43 -10.35 -6.03
CA ASN A 296 -17.79 -8.94 -5.87
C ASN A 296 -19.25 -8.69 -6.31
N TYR A 297 -19.97 -7.81 -5.63
CA TYR A 297 -21.31 -7.36 -6.02
C TYR A 297 -21.45 -5.85 -5.88
N TRP A 298 -22.42 -5.24 -6.56
CA TRP A 298 -22.77 -3.83 -6.36
C TRP A 298 -23.74 -3.69 -5.20
N GLY A 299 -23.39 -2.87 -4.22
CA GLY A 299 -24.24 -2.54 -3.09
C GLY A 299 -25.33 -1.54 -3.47
N PHE A 300 -26.33 -1.41 -2.60
CA PHE A 300 -27.33 -0.34 -2.69
C PHE A 300 -26.74 1.07 -2.51
N ASP A 301 -25.55 1.16 -1.91
CA ASP A 301 -24.75 2.39 -1.80
C ASP A 301 -23.98 2.73 -3.09
N GLY A 302 -24.13 1.92 -4.14
CA GLY A 302 -23.42 2.10 -5.40
C GLY A 302 -21.93 1.77 -5.34
N HIS A 303 -21.43 1.14 -4.26
CA HIS A 303 -20.05 0.69 -4.12
C HIS A 303 -19.93 -0.81 -4.41
N VAL A 304 -18.73 -1.29 -4.76
CA VAL A 304 -18.46 -2.72 -4.91
C VAL A 304 -18.12 -3.31 -3.54
N HIS A 305 -18.80 -4.38 -3.20
CA HIS A 305 -18.63 -5.14 -1.96
C HIS A 305 -18.20 -6.57 -2.25
N ARG A 306 -17.71 -7.28 -1.22
CA ARG A 306 -17.37 -8.69 -1.31
C ARG A 306 -18.42 -9.56 -0.64
N GLY A 307 -18.94 -10.55 -1.37
CA GLY A 307 -19.94 -11.51 -0.92
C GLY A 307 -19.42 -12.94 -0.86
N GLU A 308 -20.17 -13.77 -0.14
CA GLU A 308 -19.91 -15.20 0.05
C GLU A 308 -21.19 -16.03 -0.12
N LEU A 309 -21.14 -17.04 -0.98
CA LEU A 309 -22.19 -18.05 -1.15
C LEU A 309 -21.61 -19.44 -0.91
N ILE A 310 -22.32 -20.26 -0.13
CA ILE A 310 -22.07 -21.70 -0.09
C ILE A 310 -23.04 -22.37 -1.06
N LEU A 311 -22.50 -23.11 -2.01
CA LEU A 311 -23.23 -23.75 -3.10
C LEU A 311 -22.78 -25.20 -3.22
N ARG A 312 -23.59 -26.05 -3.84
CA ARG A 312 -23.08 -27.34 -4.34
C ARG A 312 -22.02 -27.08 -5.41
N ASP A 313 -20.98 -27.91 -5.43
CA ASP A 313 -19.90 -27.83 -6.42
C ASP A 313 -20.39 -27.69 -7.87
N ALA A 314 -21.37 -28.50 -8.28
CA ALA A 314 -21.95 -28.49 -9.61
C ALA A 314 -22.79 -27.24 -9.93
N ALA A 315 -23.17 -26.44 -8.92
CA ALA A 315 -23.88 -25.17 -9.12
C ALA A 315 -22.95 -23.98 -9.37
N VAL A 316 -21.66 -24.09 -9.00
CA VAL A 316 -20.72 -22.96 -8.96
C VAL A 316 -20.57 -22.29 -10.32
N ALA A 317 -20.35 -23.06 -11.39
CA ALA A 317 -20.15 -22.50 -12.72
C ALA A 317 -21.39 -21.72 -13.21
N LYS A 318 -22.59 -22.27 -12.99
CA LYS A 318 -23.86 -21.59 -13.30
C LYS A 318 -23.99 -20.28 -12.53
N MET A 319 -23.67 -20.29 -11.23
CA MET A 319 -23.74 -19.09 -10.40
C MET A 319 -22.71 -18.03 -10.81
N ILE A 320 -21.49 -18.41 -11.19
CA ILE A 320 -20.51 -17.45 -11.74
C ILE A 320 -21.07 -16.79 -13.01
N THR A 321 -21.72 -17.53 -13.90
CA THR A 321 -22.37 -16.96 -15.10
C THR A 321 -23.48 -15.99 -14.71
N VAL A 322 -24.38 -16.37 -13.80
CA VAL A 322 -25.46 -15.51 -13.28
C VAL A 322 -24.91 -14.21 -12.71
N TRP A 323 -23.91 -14.30 -11.83
CA TRP A 323 -23.33 -13.14 -11.17
C TRP A 323 -22.48 -12.29 -12.11
N THR A 324 -21.91 -12.86 -13.17
CA THR A 324 -21.24 -12.08 -14.23
C THR A 324 -22.22 -11.13 -14.90
N THR A 325 -23.38 -11.63 -15.34
CA THR A 325 -24.41 -10.81 -15.97
C THR A 325 -25.02 -9.80 -14.98
N THR A 326 -25.31 -10.26 -13.76
CA THR A 326 -25.92 -9.43 -12.70
C THR A 326 -24.99 -8.31 -12.24
N PHE A 327 -23.69 -8.58 -12.11
CA PHE A 327 -22.68 -7.57 -11.77
C PHE A 327 -22.49 -6.55 -12.89
N ALA A 328 -22.46 -7.01 -14.15
CA ALA A 328 -22.34 -6.12 -15.30
C ALA A 328 -23.53 -5.15 -15.42
N SER A 329 -24.75 -5.58 -15.05
CA SER A 329 -25.93 -4.71 -15.02
C SER A 329 -26.02 -3.82 -13.78
N LYS A 330 -25.05 -3.89 -12.85
CA LYS A 330 -25.07 -3.17 -11.57
C LYS A 330 -26.35 -3.41 -10.75
N PHE A 331 -26.91 -4.62 -10.81
CA PHE A 331 -28.07 -4.95 -9.99
C PHE A 331 -27.67 -4.87 -8.50
N PRO A 332 -28.39 -4.08 -7.67
CA PRO A 332 -27.98 -3.85 -6.30
C PRO A 332 -28.30 -5.06 -5.42
N ILE A 333 -27.32 -5.47 -4.63
CA ILE A 333 -27.43 -6.51 -3.61
C ILE A 333 -27.20 -5.88 -2.26
N ARG A 334 -28.08 -6.14 -1.28
CA ARG A 334 -27.94 -5.53 0.06
C ARG A 334 -26.73 -6.10 0.77
N GLN A 335 -26.71 -7.42 0.88
CA GLN A 335 -25.57 -8.18 1.36
C GLN A 335 -25.62 -9.60 0.83
N MET A 336 -24.47 -10.25 0.85
CA MET A 336 -24.31 -11.64 0.43
C MET A 336 -23.42 -12.36 1.43
N ARG A 337 -24.04 -12.91 2.47
CA ARG A 337 -23.36 -13.59 3.57
C ARG A 337 -23.87 -15.01 3.71
N ARG A 338 -23.00 -15.91 4.14
CA ARG A 338 -23.38 -17.29 4.50
C ARG A 338 -24.42 -17.26 5.62
N VAL A 339 -25.46 -18.10 5.52
CA VAL A 339 -26.51 -18.17 6.56
C VAL A 339 -25.95 -18.61 7.92
N ASP A 340 -24.78 -19.25 7.91
CA ASP A 340 -24.06 -19.66 9.12
C ASP A 340 -23.74 -18.50 10.07
N VAL A 341 -23.45 -17.32 9.52
CA VAL A 341 -23.20 -16.08 10.29
C VAL A 341 -24.41 -15.67 11.14
N PHE A 342 -25.61 -16.09 10.75
CA PHE A 342 -26.86 -15.84 11.47
C PHE A 342 -27.23 -17.00 12.40
N GLY A 343 -26.28 -17.89 12.71
CA GLY A 343 -26.50 -19.09 13.51
C GLY A 343 -27.40 -20.11 12.80
N GLY A 344 -27.36 -20.17 11.47
CA GLY A 344 -28.24 -21.04 10.68
C GLY A 344 -29.70 -20.60 10.61
N SER A 345 -30.06 -19.48 11.26
CA SER A 345 -31.42 -18.97 11.31
C SER A 345 -31.82 -18.28 10.01
N ASP A 346 -32.73 -18.93 9.29
CA ASP A 346 -33.33 -18.40 8.07
C ASP A 346 -34.05 -17.07 8.29
N VAL A 347 -34.85 -16.98 9.36
CA VAL A 347 -35.60 -15.77 9.70
C VAL A 347 -34.65 -14.58 9.96
N LYS A 348 -33.54 -14.80 10.68
CA LYS A 348 -32.55 -13.74 10.92
C LYS A 348 -31.83 -13.33 9.62
N SER A 349 -31.49 -14.30 8.77
CA SER A 349 -30.89 -14.05 7.46
C SER A 349 -31.83 -13.25 6.56
N MET A 350 -33.09 -13.63 6.49
CA MET A 350 -34.11 -12.93 5.70
C MET A 350 -34.37 -11.51 6.24
N ALA A 351 -34.55 -11.36 7.55
CA ALA A 351 -34.78 -10.04 8.15
C ALA A 351 -33.59 -9.08 7.95
N ALA A 352 -32.39 -9.62 7.77
CA ALA A 352 -31.20 -8.85 7.43
C ALA A 352 -31.11 -8.51 5.93
N ASP A 353 -32.08 -8.91 5.10
CA ASP A 353 -32.11 -8.67 3.66
C ASP A 353 -30.94 -9.35 2.92
N ASN A 354 -30.61 -10.55 3.37
CA ASN A 354 -29.46 -11.29 2.85
C ASN A 354 -29.76 -11.94 1.49
N THR A 355 -28.74 -12.03 0.64
CA THR A 355 -28.70 -12.92 -0.52
C THR A 355 -27.90 -14.17 -0.15
N SER A 356 -28.49 -15.36 -0.24
CA SER A 356 -27.86 -16.58 0.29
C SER A 356 -28.32 -17.86 -0.41
N ALA A 357 -27.55 -18.95 -0.27
CA ALA A 357 -27.79 -20.20 -1.01
C ALA A 357 -27.90 -21.44 -0.10
N PHE A 358 -26.84 -21.92 0.55
CA PHE A 358 -26.96 -23.14 1.37
C PHE A 358 -27.45 -22.85 2.81
N ASN A 359 -28.47 -23.60 3.23
CA ASN A 359 -28.89 -23.75 4.62
C ASN A 359 -29.64 -25.07 4.76
N CYS A 360 -29.04 -26.09 5.40
CA CYS A 360 -29.71 -27.35 5.63
C CYS A 360 -30.72 -27.25 6.78
N ARG A 361 -32.00 -27.14 6.41
CA ARG A 361 -33.12 -26.94 7.33
C ARG A 361 -34.43 -27.44 6.71
N ARG A 362 -35.45 -27.54 7.56
CA ARG A 362 -36.84 -27.65 7.09
C ARG A 362 -37.32 -26.30 6.51
N VAL A 363 -38.36 -26.30 5.70
CA VAL A 363 -38.95 -25.09 5.11
C VAL A 363 -39.47 -24.16 6.21
N THR A 364 -39.27 -22.85 6.07
CA THR A 364 -39.70 -21.88 7.10
C THR A 364 -41.22 -21.75 7.04
N GLY A 365 -41.90 -22.12 8.12
CA GLY A 365 -43.35 -22.21 8.17
C GLY A 365 -43.94 -23.53 7.65
N ASP A 366 -43.12 -24.48 7.22
CA ASP A 366 -43.52 -25.86 6.93
C ASP A 366 -42.49 -26.84 7.54
N PRO A 367 -42.80 -27.43 8.71
CA PRO A 367 -41.90 -28.31 9.39
C PRO A 367 -41.87 -29.71 8.77
N TYR A 368 -42.56 -30.04 7.69
CA TYR A 368 -42.56 -31.40 7.12
C TYR A 368 -41.66 -31.54 5.89
N SER A 369 -41.39 -30.43 5.19
CA SER A 369 -40.59 -30.42 3.97
C SER A 369 -39.16 -29.98 4.22
N LEU A 370 -38.18 -30.67 3.62
CA LEU A 370 -36.79 -30.20 3.60
C LEU A 370 -36.67 -29.03 2.61
N SER A 371 -35.98 -27.96 3.01
CA SER A 371 -35.81 -26.80 2.14
C SER A 371 -34.90 -27.12 0.95
N PRO A 372 -35.18 -26.62 -0.27
CA PRO A 372 -34.28 -26.67 -1.41
C PRO A 372 -32.86 -26.16 -1.15
N HIS A 373 -32.72 -25.17 -0.25
CA HIS A 373 -31.44 -24.65 0.20
C HIS A 373 -30.56 -25.71 0.88
N SER A 374 -31.16 -26.80 1.38
CA SER A 374 -30.42 -27.93 1.97
C SER A 374 -29.61 -28.72 0.95
N TYR A 375 -29.94 -28.60 -0.34
CA TYR A 375 -29.24 -29.28 -1.43
C TYR A 375 -28.14 -28.43 -2.06
N GLY A 376 -27.96 -27.18 -1.62
CA GLY A 376 -26.95 -26.26 -2.13
C GLY A 376 -27.19 -25.76 -3.55
N TRP A 377 -28.40 -25.95 -4.08
CA TRP A 377 -28.78 -25.50 -5.42
C TRP A 377 -29.55 -24.19 -5.40
N ALA A 378 -30.43 -23.98 -4.42
CA ALA A 378 -31.28 -22.81 -4.38
C ALA A 378 -30.54 -21.52 -4.00
N ILE A 379 -31.12 -20.38 -4.39
CA ILE A 379 -30.64 -19.05 -4.01
C ILE A 379 -31.82 -18.12 -3.73
N ASP A 380 -31.71 -17.37 -2.65
CA ASP A 380 -32.59 -16.27 -2.28
C ASP A 380 -31.84 -14.95 -2.48
N ILE A 381 -32.48 -13.93 -3.07
CA ILE A 381 -31.87 -12.63 -3.39
C ILE A 381 -32.64 -11.48 -2.74
N ASN A 382 -31.94 -10.63 -1.98
CA ASN A 382 -32.48 -9.44 -1.28
C ASN A 382 -33.85 -9.73 -0.64
N THR A 383 -33.82 -10.59 0.36
CA THR A 383 -35.00 -11.20 1.01
C THR A 383 -36.01 -10.18 1.56
N VAL A 384 -35.61 -8.94 1.89
CA VAL A 384 -36.56 -7.87 2.26
C VAL A 384 -37.22 -7.23 1.03
N GLU A 385 -36.47 -6.96 -0.04
CA GLU A 385 -37.02 -6.45 -1.30
C GLU A 385 -37.88 -7.49 -2.04
N ASN A 386 -37.69 -8.77 -1.72
CA ASN A 386 -38.33 -9.90 -2.37
C ASN A 386 -38.94 -10.88 -1.35
N PRO A 387 -39.93 -10.43 -0.55
CA PRO A 387 -40.50 -11.27 0.51
C PRO A 387 -41.24 -12.49 -0.06
N TYR A 388 -41.39 -13.54 0.73
CA TYR A 388 -42.17 -14.72 0.38
C TYR A 388 -43.44 -14.86 1.22
N LEU A 389 -44.49 -15.42 0.62
CA LEU A 389 -45.74 -15.73 1.30
C LEU A 389 -45.74 -17.20 1.75
N ALA A 390 -45.66 -17.43 3.06
CA ALA A 390 -45.63 -18.78 3.61
C ALA A 390 -46.99 -19.49 3.52
N ALA A 391 -46.98 -20.82 3.67
CA ALA A 391 -48.18 -21.65 3.62
C ALA A 391 -49.26 -21.24 4.64
N ASN A 392 -48.89 -20.64 5.77
CA ASN A 392 -49.82 -20.12 6.77
C ASN A 392 -50.36 -18.71 6.47
N GLY A 393 -50.05 -18.13 5.29
CA GLY A 393 -50.51 -16.80 4.89
C GLY A 393 -49.68 -15.64 5.45
N VAL A 394 -48.58 -15.93 6.15
CA VAL A 394 -47.68 -14.90 6.71
C VAL A 394 -46.59 -14.55 5.69
N TRP A 395 -46.35 -13.25 5.51
CA TRP A 395 -45.23 -12.75 4.71
C TRP A 395 -43.95 -12.71 5.53
N TYR A 396 -42.86 -13.20 4.94
CA TYR A 396 -41.53 -13.15 5.52
C TYR A 396 -40.54 -12.48 4.55
N PRO A 397 -39.54 -11.77 5.07
CA PRO A 397 -39.45 -11.33 6.46
C PRO A 397 -40.50 -10.24 6.75
N SER A 398 -40.86 -10.02 8.02
CA SER A 398 -41.91 -9.06 8.40
C SER A 398 -41.56 -7.61 8.04
N ASN A 399 -40.27 -7.27 7.95
CA ASN A 399 -39.81 -5.97 7.46
C ASN A 399 -39.84 -5.85 5.92
N GLY A 400 -40.18 -6.91 5.18
CA GLY A 400 -40.39 -6.91 3.73
C GLY A 400 -41.81 -6.55 3.28
N LEU A 401 -42.75 -6.32 4.21
CA LEU A 401 -44.17 -6.10 3.88
C LEU A 401 -44.43 -4.96 2.88
N ALA A 402 -43.60 -3.93 2.87
CA ALA A 402 -43.71 -2.81 1.94
C ALA A 402 -43.40 -3.18 0.48
N TYR A 403 -42.82 -4.36 0.23
CA TYR A 403 -42.41 -4.87 -1.08
C TYR A 403 -43.30 -6.00 -1.61
N ARG A 404 -44.31 -6.43 -0.84
CA ARG A 404 -45.33 -7.40 -1.31
C ARG A 404 -46.14 -6.83 -2.48
N THR A 405 -46.43 -5.53 -2.43
CA THR A 405 -47.00 -4.80 -3.55
C THR A 405 -45.87 -4.53 -4.54
N ARG A 406 -45.93 -5.16 -5.71
CA ARG A 406 -44.83 -5.12 -6.70
C ARG A 406 -44.76 -3.81 -7.51
N THR A 407 -45.53 -2.79 -7.10
CA THR A 407 -45.63 -1.48 -7.75
C THR A 407 -45.59 -0.36 -6.71
N PRO A 408 -44.81 0.72 -6.92
CA PRO A 408 -43.84 0.89 -8.01
C PRO A 408 -42.65 -0.05 -7.86
N ALA A 409 -41.95 -0.32 -8.97
CA ALA A 409 -40.69 -1.05 -8.93
C ALA A 409 -39.63 -0.23 -8.18
N ARG A 410 -38.89 -0.89 -7.28
CA ARG A 410 -37.81 -0.30 -6.47
C ARG A 410 -36.50 -1.05 -6.73
N PRO A 411 -35.33 -0.42 -6.51
CA PRO A 411 -34.04 -1.09 -6.64
C PRO A 411 -33.99 -2.39 -5.84
N GLY A 412 -33.39 -3.44 -6.41
CA GLY A 412 -33.23 -4.76 -5.76
C GLY A 412 -34.46 -5.67 -5.81
N MET A 413 -35.63 -5.17 -6.24
CA MET A 413 -36.79 -6.01 -6.52
C MET A 413 -36.58 -6.86 -7.78
N LEU A 414 -37.01 -8.12 -7.70
CA LEU A 414 -37.01 -9.08 -8.79
C LEU A 414 -38.35 -9.06 -9.54
N PHE A 415 -38.25 -9.01 -10.86
CA PHE A 415 -39.34 -9.16 -11.81
C PHE A 415 -38.91 -10.18 -12.87
N ALA A 416 -39.85 -10.71 -13.64
CA ALA A 416 -39.52 -11.56 -14.79
C ALA A 416 -38.60 -10.85 -15.81
N SER A 417 -38.69 -9.52 -15.88
CA SER A 417 -37.86 -8.67 -16.73
C SER A 417 -36.47 -8.37 -16.17
N SER A 418 -36.24 -8.56 -14.86
CA SER A 418 -34.97 -8.25 -14.18
C SER A 418 -33.81 -9.08 -14.75
N VAL A 419 -32.64 -8.46 -14.86
CA VAL A 419 -31.44 -9.12 -15.38
C VAL A 419 -31.04 -10.34 -14.55
N ALA A 420 -31.08 -10.24 -13.23
CA ALA A 420 -30.79 -11.36 -12.32
C ALA A 420 -31.74 -12.55 -12.56
N THR A 421 -33.06 -12.28 -12.63
CA THR A 421 -34.09 -13.28 -12.93
C THR A 421 -33.84 -13.97 -14.27
N LYS A 422 -33.61 -13.20 -15.33
CA LYS A 422 -33.33 -13.76 -16.67
C LYS A 422 -32.06 -14.59 -16.69
N ALA A 423 -31.00 -14.14 -16.00
CA ALA A 423 -29.74 -14.87 -15.92
C ALA A 423 -29.90 -16.21 -15.21
N LEU A 424 -30.66 -16.27 -14.11
CA LEU A 424 -30.98 -17.51 -13.41
C LEU A 424 -31.82 -18.45 -14.26
N VAL A 425 -32.89 -17.94 -14.87
CA VAL A 425 -33.76 -18.73 -15.75
C VAL A 425 -32.99 -19.31 -16.94
N ALA A 426 -32.08 -18.55 -17.53
CA ALA A 426 -31.20 -19.02 -18.60
C ALA A 426 -30.25 -20.15 -18.15
N GLN A 427 -29.95 -20.27 -16.86
CA GLN A 427 -29.16 -21.37 -16.29
C GLN A 427 -30.00 -22.58 -15.85
N GLY A 428 -31.31 -22.58 -16.15
CA GLY A 428 -32.22 -23.69 -15.86
C GLY A 428 -32.91 -23.61 -14.49
N TYR A 429 -32.89 -22.44 -13.86
CA TYR A 429 -33.65 -22.19 -12.63
C TYR A 429 -35.08 -21.79 -12.98
N PHE A 430 -36.03 -22.11 -12.11
CA PHE A 430 -37.33 -21.44 -12.11
C PHE A 430 -37.41 -20.45 -10.95
N TRP A 431 -38.37 -19.53 -11.02
CA TRP A 431 -38.55 -18.46 -10.05
C TRP A 431 -39.80 -18.73 -9.20
N GLY A 432 -39.66 -18.72 -7.87
CA GLY A 432 -40.72 -19.03 -6.91
C GLY A 432 -41.91 -18.05 -6.94
N ALA A 433 -41.76 -16.89 -7.60
CA ALA A 433 -42.86 -15.94 -7.79
C ALA A 433 -44.03 -16.51 -8.62
N GLY A 434 -43.80 -17.60 -9.36
CA GLY A 434 -44.84 -18.28 -10.14
C GLY A 434 -45.77 -19.18 -9.30
N TRP A 435 -45.47 -19.41 -8.02
CA TRP A 435 -46.31 -20.22 -7.14
C TRP A 435 -47.58 -19.48 -6.71
N ALA A 436 -48.63 -20.24 -6.37
CA ALA A 436 -49.89 -19.67 -5.86
C ALA A 436 -49.69 -18.83 -4.59
N LYS A 437 -48.73 -19.23 -3.75
CA LYS A 437 -48.19 -18.41 -2.67
C LYS A 437 -46.78 -17.99 -3.10
N PRO A 438 -46.61 -16.76 -3.61
CA PRO A 438 -45.38 -16.40 -4.31
C PRO A 438 -44.21 -16.32 -3.34
N ASP A 439 -43.06 -16.79 -3.82
CA ASP A 439 -41.76 -16.59 -3.19
C ASP A 439 -40.90 -15.73 -4.11
N TYR A 440 -40.88 -14.42 -3.87
CA TYR A 440 -40.19 -13.48 -4.78
C TYR A 440 -38.67 -13.59 -4.71
N GLN A 441 -38.11 -14.02 -3.58
CA GLN A 441 -36.66 -14.13 -3.36
C GLN A 441 -36.10 -15.39 -4.02
N HIS A 442 -36.89 -16.46 -4.13
CA HIS A 442 -36.40 -17.81 -4.32
C HIS A 442 -36.23 -18.25 -5.78
N PHE A 443 -35.10 -18.89 -6.05
CA PHE A 443 -34.83 -19.64 -7.27
C PHE A 443 -34.23 -21.00 -6.97
N GLU A 444 -34.68 -22.01 -7.70
CA GLU A 444 -34.12 -23.35 -7.65
C GLU A 444 -34.14 -24.01 -9.05
N PRO A 445 -33.33 -25.05 -9.29
CA PRO A 445 -33.36 -25.79 -10.56
C PRO A 445 -34.75 -26.36 -10.87
N LYS A 446 -35.08 -26.43 -12.16
CA LYS A 446 -36.29 -27.08 -12.67
C LYS A 446 -36.33 -28.58 -12.44
#